data_AF-A0A534SAX0-F1
#
_entry.id   AF-A0A534SAX0-F1
#
_cell.length_a   1.000
_cell.length_b   1.000
_cell.length_c   1.000
_cell.angle_alpha   90.00
_cell.angle_beta   90.00
_cell.angle_gamma   90.00
#
_symmetry.space_group_name_H-M   'P 1'
#
loop_
_entity.id
_entity.type
_entity.pdbx_description
1 polymer ?
#
loop_
_entity_poly.entity_id
_entity_poly.type
_entity_poly.pdbx_seq_one_letter_code
_entity_poly.pdbx_strand_id
1 'polypeptide(L)' 'MNAPRTRKMLRAKIHRATVTEANVDYEGSITIDRRLMDATDLLPNEAVCVW' A
#
# COMPACT_ATOMS: atom_id res chain seq x y z
N MET A 1 7.92 27.93 -18.85
CA MET A 1 7.24 27.99 -17.54
C MET A 1 7.82 26.88 -16.68
N ASN A 2 8.47 27.17 -15.55
CA ASN A 2 9.04 26.13 -14.69
C ASN A 2 7.96 25.52 -13.81
N ALA A 3 7.81 24.20 -13.85
CA ALA A 3 6.91 23.47 -12.96
C ALA A 3 7.36 23.63 -11.49
N PRO A 4 6.43 23.70 -10.52
CA PRO A 4 6.77 23.75 -9.10
C PRO A 4 7.52 22.49 -8.66
N ARG A 5 8.57 22.64 -7.84
CA ARG A 5 9.28 21.49 -7.25
C ARG A 5 8.37 20.78 -6.24
N THR A 6 8.01 19.53 -6.52
CA THR A 6 7.23 18.69 -5.60
C THR A 6 8.13 17.69 -4.85
N ARG A 7 7.76 17.34 -3.62
CA ARG A 7 8.38 16.24 -2.87
C ARG A 7 7.46 15.02 -2.91
N LYS A 8 8.04 13.83 -3.05
CA LYS A 8 7.32 12.57 -2.80
C LYS A 8 7.40 12.26 -1.31
N MET A 9 6.25 12.26 -0.64
CA MET A 9 6.12 11.92 0.77
C MET A 9 5.36 10.59 0.90
N LEU A 10 5.63 9.84 1.97
CA LEU A 10 4.84 8.66 2.30
C LEU A 10 3.46 9.11 2.80
N ARG A 11 2.38 8.57 2.22
CA ARG A 11 1.00 8.93 2.57
C ARG A 11 0.54 8.23 3.85
N ALA A 12 0.74 6.92 3.94
CA ALA A 12 0.37 6.09 5.10
C ALA A 12 1.28 4.86 5.20
N LYS A 13 1.20 4.14 6.33
CA LYS A 13 1.82 2.83 6.51
C LYS A 13 0.99 1.94 7.42
N ILE A 14 1.04 0.62 7.18
CA ILE A 14 0.61 -0.39 8.14
C ILE A 14 1.87 -0.86 8.87
N HIS A 15 2.03 -0.47 10.13
CA HIS A 15 3.26 -0.74 10.86
C HIS A 15 3.22 -2.14 11.50
N ARG A 16 4.21 -2.97 11.16
CA ARG A 16 4.40 -4.32 11.73
C ARG A 16 3.20 -5.25 11.50
N ALA A 17 2.60 -5.18 10.31
CA ALA A 17 1.62 -6.17 9.88
C ALA A 17 2.25 -7.57 9.87
N THR A 18 1.45 -8.58 10.20
CA THR A 18 1.84 -9.98 10.07
C THR A 18 1.32 -10.50 8.74
N VAL A 19 2.18 -11.16 7.96
CA VAL A 19 1.76 -11.88 6.76
C VAL A 19 0.88 -13.05 7.20
N THR A 20 -0.35 -13.09 6.69
CA THR A 20 -1.31 -14.16 7.02
C THR A 20 -1.27 -15.31 6.03
N GLU A 21 -0.86 -15.04 4.78
CA GLU A 21 -0.78 -16.03 3.70
C GLU A 21 0.30 -15.64 2.67
N ALA A 22 0.95 -16.64 2.08
CA ALA A 22 1.84 -16.48 0.94
C ALA A 22 1.65 -17.68 0.00
N ASN A 23 1.22 -17.41 -1.23
CA ASN A 23 0.94 -18.42 -2.25
C ASN A 23 1.68 -18.05 -3.55
N VAL A 24 2.52 -18.94 -4.05
CA VAL A 24 3.33 -18.74 -5.26
C VAL A 24 2.49 -18.74 -6.54
N ASP A 25 1.37 -19.45 -6.52
CA ASP A 25 0.46 -19.58 -7.67
C ASP A 25 -0.63 -18.49 -7.67
N TYR A 26 -0.67 -17.62 -6.64
CA TYR A 26 -1.58 -16.49 -6.60
C TYR A 26 -1.09 -15.37 -7.52
N GLU A 27 -1.87 -15.06 -8.55
CA GLU A 27 -1.61 -13.95 -9.45
C GLU A 27 -2.21 -12.65 -8.91
N GLY A 28 -1.37 -11.64 -8.67
CA GLY A 28 -1.83 -10.32 -8.26
C GLY A 28 -0.82 -9.54 -7.43
N SER A 29 -1.30 -8.48 -6.79
CA SER A 29 -0.55 -7.74 -5.76
C SER A 29 -0.69 -8.44 -4.40
N ILE A 30 -0.76 -7.69 -3.31
CA ILE A 30 -1.09 -8.18 -1.98
C ILE A 30 -2.56 -7.91 -1.65
N THR A 31 -3.20 -8.85 -0.95
CA THR A 31 -4.53 -8.65 -0.38
C THR A 31 -4.37 -8.04 1.02
N ILE A 32 -5.15 -7.00 1.32
CA ILE A 32 -5.12 -6.30 2.60
C ILE A 32 -6.52 -6.29 3.21
N ASP A 33 -6.63 -6.54 4.52
CA ASP A 33 -7.90 -6.46 5.25
C ASP A 33 -8.53 -5.08 5.04
N ARG A 34 -9.83 -5.06 4.70
CA ARG A 34 -10.58 -3.84 4.44
C ARG A 34 -10.49 -2.82 5.57
N ARG A 35 -10.44 -3.27 6.84
CA ARG A 35 -10.30 -2.38 8.01
C ARG A 35 -8.96 -1.66 8.03
N LEU A 36 -7.88 -2.32 7.60
CA LEU A 36 -6.57 -1.69 7.49
C LEU A 36 -6.53 -0.70 6.33
N MET A 37 -7.19 -1.02 5.21
CA MET A 37 -7.35 -0.10 4.09
C MET A 37 -8.09 1.17 4.53
N ASP A 38 -9.24 1.02 5.19
CA ASP A 38 -10.03 2.15 5.67
C ASP A 38 -9.25 3.00 6.71
N ALA A 39 -8.50 2.35 7.63
CA ALA A 39 -7.69 3.04 8.62
C ALA A 39 -6.48 3.79 8.03
N THR A 40 -6.03 3.40 6.84
CA THR A 40 -4.89 4.03 6.13
C THR A 40 -5.31 4.85 4.91
N ASP A 41 -6.63 4.97 4.68
CA ASP A 41 -7.22 5.59 3.50
C ASP A 41 -6.67 5.00 2.18
N LEU A 42 -6.32 3.70 2.16
CA LEU A 42 -5.76 3.01 1.00
C LEU A 42 -6.88 2.62 0.03
N LEU A 43 -6.72 2.97 -1.25
CA LEU A 43 -7.69 2.60 -2.28
C LEU A 43 -7.35 1.25 -2.95
N PRO A 44 -8.34 0.50 -3.44
CA PRO A 44 -8.08 -0.66 -4.28
C PRO A 44 -7.20 -0.30 -5.49
N ASN A 45 -6.20 -1.13 -5.78
CA ASN A 45 -5.21 -0.94 -6.84
C ASN A 45 -4.23 0.23 -6.65
N GLU A 46 -4.21 0.89 -5.49
CA GLU A 46 -3.21 1.90 -5.19
C GLU A 46 -1.81 1.27 -5.07
N ALA A 47 -0.78 1.98 -5.56
CA ALA A 47 0.60 1.52 -5.49
C ALA A 47 1.09 1.46 -4.03
N VAL A 48 1.70 0.34 -3.66
CA VAL A 48 2.22 0.09 -2.31
C VAL A 48 3.72 -0.23 -2.34
N CYS A 49 4.36 -0.12 -1.18
CA CYS A 49 5.70 -0.61 -0.93
C CYS A 49 5.64 -1.61 0.23
N VAL A 50 6.31 -2.76 0.07
CA VAL A 50 6.46 -3.78 1.11
C VAL A 50 7.93 -3.79 1.53
N TRP A 51 8.17 -3.75 2.85
CA TRP A 51 9.50 -3.70 3.46
C TRP A 51 9.67 -4.84 4.45
#